data_AF-A0A927W5X8-F1
#
_entry.id   AF-A0A927W5X8-F1
#
_cell.length_a   1.000
_cell.length_b   1.000
_cell.length_c   1.000
_cell.angle_alpha   90.00
_cell.angle_beta   90.00
_cell.angle_gamma   90.00
#
_symmetry.space_group_name_H-M   'P 1'
#
loop_
_entity.id
_entity.type
_entity.pdbx_description
1 polymer ?
#
loop_
_entity_poly.entity_id
_entity_poly.type
_entity_poly.pdbx_seq_one_letter_code
_entity_poly.pdbx_strand_id
1 'polypeptide(L)'
;MNLIKNLKKFKTLSFISLIIIITTYIIVFSYTNFKCKNLDYAIKKYSTSGIFNKYKLYSLEDFNIKFSDGNICIAEVNGIEGKSPYKTTTYNLHLVKHKSGKWKLSEISPNNN
;
A
#
# COMPACT_ATOMS: atom_id res chain seq x y z
N MET A 1 -5.29 -34.17 -34.79
CA MET A 1 -5.97 -32.85 -34.93
C MET A 1 -6.49 -32.25 -33.61
N ASN A 2 -6.93 -33.05 -32.62
CA ASN A 2 -7.49 -32.52 -31.34
C ASN A 2 -6.46 -31.90 -30.38
N LEU A 3 -5.23 -32.43 -30.29
CA LEU A 3 -4.18 -31.90 -29.41
C LEU A 3 -3.76 -30.46 -29.77
N ILE A 4 -3.56 -30.19 -31.06
CA ILE A 4 -3.19 -28.85 -31.56
C ILE A 4 -4.31 -27.83 -31.30
N LYS A 5 -5.58 -28.24 -31.42
CA LYS A 5 -6.74 -27.39 -31.09
C LYS A 5 -6.80 -27.09 -29.60
N ASN A 6 -6.53 -28.06 -28.74
CA ASN A 6 -6.54 -27.89 -27.28
C ASN A 6 -5.38 -27.00 -26.78
N LEU A 7 -4.17 -27.13 -27.37
CA LEU A 7 -3.05 -26.25 -27.08
C LEU A 7 -3.32 -24.79 -27.50
N LYS A 8 -3.96 -24.57 -28.65
CA LYS A 8 -4.38 -23.22 -29.08
C LYS A 8 -5.42 -22.63 -28.12
N LYS A 9 -6.43 -23.41 -27.71
CA LYS A 9 -7.43 -23.00 -26.70
C LYS A 9 -6.79 -22.64 -25.34
N PHE A 10 -5.83 -23.44 -24.87
CA PHE A 10 -5.10 -23.16 -23.63
C PHE A 10 -4.27 -21.86 -23.70
N LYS A 11 -3.57 -21.63 -24.83
CA LYS A 11 -2.84 -20.38 -25.05
C LYS A 11 -3.77 -19.16 -25.07
N THR A 12 -4.93 -19.26 -25.72
CA THR A 12 -5.94 -18.20 -25.72
C THR A 12 -6.49 -17.94 -24.32
N LEU A 13 -6.80 -19.00 -23.55
CA LEU A 13 -7.29 -18.86 -22.18
C LEU A 13 -6.25 -18.23 -21.24
N SER A 14 -4.99 -18.64 -21.36
CA SER A 14 -3.87 -18.05 -20.61
C SER A 14 -3.68 -16.57 -20.94
N PHE A 15 -3.81 -16.19 -22.21
CA PHE A 15 -3.73 -14.79 -22.62
C PHE A 15 -4.88 -13.94 -22.07
N ILE A 16 -6.11 -14.45 -22.11
CA ILE A 16 -7.28 -13.77 -21.52
C ILE A 16 -7.10 -13.61 -20.01
N SER A 17 -6.65 -14.66 -19.32
CA SER A 17 -6.31 -14.62 -17.88
C SER A 17 -5.29 -13.52 -17.58
N LEU A 18 -4.21 -13.42 -18.38
CA LEU A 18 -3.19 -12.38 -18.21
C LEU A 18 -3.77 -10.97 -18.37
N ILE A 19 -4.65 -10.75 -19.37
CA ILE A 19 -5.34 -9.46 -19.55
C ILE A 19 -6.20 -9.11 -18.33
N ILE A 20 -6.91 -10.08 -17.77
CA ILE A 20 -7.74 -9.87 -16.58
C ILE A 20 -6.87 -9.48 -15.37
N ILE A 21 -5.73 -10.14 -15.18
CA ILE A 21 -4.79 -9.82 -14.10
C ILE A 21 -4.22 -8.40 -14.25
N ILE A 22 -3.83 -8.01 -15.47
CA ILE A 22 -3.28 -6.68 -15.73
C ILE A 22 -4.34 -5.59 -15.52
N THR A 23 -5.55 -5.81 -16.04
CA THR A 23 -6.64 -4.81 -15.92
C THR A 23 -7.09 -4.64 -14.47
N THR A 24 -7.24 -5.73 -13.71
CA THR A 24 -7.54 -5.67 -12.27
C THR A 24 -6.44 -4.96 -11.49
N TYR A 25 -5.16 -5.23 -11.79
CA TYR A 25 -4.04 -4.50 -11.19
C TYR A 25 -4.11 -2.99 -11.46
N ILE A 26 -4.36 -2.57 -12.71
CA ILE A 26 -4.46 -1.15 -13.08
C ILE A 26 -5.63 -0.47 -12.35
N ILE A 27 -6.78 -1.14 -12.26
CA ILE A 27 -7.96 -0.61 -11.56
C ILE A 27 -7.67 -0.41 -10.08
N VAL A 28 -7.12 -1.43 -9.40
CA VAL A 28 -6.77 -1.35 -7.97
C VAL A 28 -5.69 -0.30 -7.74
N PHE A 29 -4.66 -0.24 -8.59
CA PHE A 29 -3.62 0.77 -8.49
C PHE A 29 -4.19 2.17 -8.63
N SER A 30 -5.07 2.42 -9.60
CA SER A 30 -5.70 3.72 -9.83
C SER A 30 -6.60 4.12 -8.67
N TYR A 31 -7.45 3.20 -8.20
CA TYR A 31 -8.35 3.42 -7.06
C TYR A 31 -7.57 3.75 -5.78
N THR A 32 -6.53 2.98 -5.47
CA THR A 32 -5.71 3.23 -4.28
C THR A 32 -4.92 4.53 -4.39
N ASN A 33 -4.44 4.91 -5.59
CA ASN A 33 -3.79 6.21 -5.81
C ASN A 33 -4.76 7.38 -5.62
N PHE A 34 -6.01 7.24 -6.06
CA PHE A 34 -7.04 8.23 -5.85
C PHE A 34 -7.37 8.40 -4.36
N LYS A 35 -7.55 7.28 -3.64
CA LYS A 35 -7.82 7.28 -2.20
C LYS A 35 -6.66 7.87 -1.38
N CYS A 36 -5.41 7.78 -1.83
CA CYS A 36 -4.26 8.45 -1.20
C CYS A 36 -4.33 10.00 -1.22
N LYS A 37 -5.35 10.62 -1.84
CA LYS A 37 -5.63 12.05 -1.65
C LYS A 37 -6.16 12.35 -0.24
N ASN A 38 -6.85 11.39 0.38
CA ASN A 38 -7.26 11.47 1.78
C ASN A 38 -6.07 11.06 2.67
N LEU A 39 -5.76 11.88 3.68
CA LEU A 39 -4.60 11.71 4.54
C LEU A 39 -4.71 10.42 5.39
N ASP A 40 -5.83 10.21 6.06
CA ASP A 40 -6.07 9.04 6.92
C ASP A 40 -5.93 7.73 6.14
N TYR A 41 -6.49 7.69 4.92
CA TYR A 41 -6.31 6.55 4.04
C TYR A 41 -4.84 6.34 3.67
N ALA A 42 -4.11 7.41 3.38
CA ALA A 42 -2.69 7.32 3.05
C ALA A 42 -1.89 6.80 4.25
N ILE A 43 -2.12 7.31 5.46
CA ILE A 43 -1.51 6.83 6.70
C ILE A 43 -1.78 5.33 6.87
N LYS A 44 -3.05 4.91 6.79
CA LYS A 44 -3.42 3.49 6.92
C LYS A 44 -2.77 2.60 5.85
N LYS A 45 -2.81 3.02 4.59
CA LYS A 45 -2.25 2.26 3.47
C LYS A 45 -0.74 2.12 3.60
N TYR A 46 -0.02 3.20 3.87
CA TYR A 46 1.44 3.16 3.95
C TYR A 46 1.95 2.45 5.21
N SER A 47 1.17 2.45 6.29
CA SER A 47 1.48 1.68 7.52
C SER A 47 1.35 0.17 7.32
N THR A 48 0.38 -0.29 6.52
CA THR A 48 0.01 -1.71 6.41
C THR A 48 0.37 -2.36 5.06
N SER A 49 0.83 -1.58 4.09
CA SER A 49 1.08 -2.05 2.72
C SER A 49 2.37 -1.48 2.15
N GLY A 50 2.91 -2.17 1.14
CA GLY A 50 4.15 -1.79 0.44
C GLY A 50 5.08 -3.00 0.31
N ILE A 51 5.58 -3.22 -0.91
CA ILE A 51 6.42 -4.39 -1.23
C ILE A 51 7.81 -4.27 -0.58
N PHE A 52 8.27 -3.05 -0.31
CA PHE A 52 9.57 -2.74 0.30
C PHE A 52 9.47 -2.02 1.65
N ASN A 53 8.29 -2.05 2.28
CA ASN A 53 8.12 -1.46 3.60
C ASN A 53 8.62 -2.44 4.68
N LYS A 54 9.83 -2.23 5.20
CA LYS A 54 10.41 -3.02 6.31
C LYS A 54 9.60 -2.88 7.61
N TYR A 55 8.97 -1.73 7.81
CA TYR A 55 8.20 -1.34 9.00
C TYR A 55 6.69 -1.52 8.77
N LYS A 56 6.32 -2.48 7.93
CA LYS A 56 4.92 -2.79 7.65
C LYS A 56 4.26 -3.41 8.88
N LEU A 57 3.21 -2.76 9.36
CA LEU A 57 2.30 -3.30 10.36
C LEU A 57 1.38 -4.34 9.72
N TYR A 58 1.15 -5.43 10.43
CA TYR A 58 0.10 -6.41 10.13
C TYR A 58 -1.28 -5.77 10.28
N SER A 59 -1.48 -5.10 11.42
CA SER A 59 -2.70 -4.35 11.74
C SER A 59 -2.33 -3.01 12.34
N LEU A 60 -2.97 -1.96 11.84
CA LEU A 60 -2.96 -0.63 12.46
C LEU A 60 -4.02 -0.60 13.56
N GLU A 61 -3.62 -0.30 14.78
CA GLU A 61 -4.52 -0.14 15.93
C GLU A 61 -5.05 1.29 15.97
N ASP A 62 -4.14 2.26 16.03
CA ASP A 62 -4.46 3.68 16.02
C ASP A 62 -3.37 4.49 15.30
N PHE A 63 -3.64 5.78 15.12
CA PHE A 63 -2.65 6.75 14.70
C PHE A 63 -2.96 8.13 15.26
N ASN A 64 -1.93 8.94 15.42
CA ASN A 64 -2.03 10.33 15.84
C ASN A 64 -1.22 11.24 14.92
N ILE A 65 -1.82 12.32 14.45
CA ILE A 65 -1.13 13.32 13.62
C ILE A 65 -0.41 14.28 14.55
N LYS A 66 0.92 14.22 14.57
CA LYS A 66 1.77 15.11 15.39
C LYS A 66 1.97 16.47 14.74
N PHE A 67 1.98 16.51 13.40
CA PHE A 67 2.13 17.73 12.62
C PHE A 67 1.48 17.57 11.24
N SER A 68 0.83 18.62 10.75
CA SER A 68 0.36 18.72 9.36
C SER A 68 0.16 20.17 8.95
N ASP A 69 0.79 20.59 7.84
CA ASP A 69 0.68 21.94 7.28
C ASP A 69 0.02 21.97 5.89
N GLY A 70 -0.58 20.84 5.48
CA GLY A 70 -1.20 20.67 4.18
C GLY A 70 -0.24 20.29 3.05
N ASN A 71 1.07 20.36 3.25
CA ASN A 71 2.11 19.87 2.32
C ASN A 71 2.93 18.71 2.91
N ILE A 72 3.17 18.74 4.21
CA ILE A 72 3.90 17.74 4.99
C ILE A 72 2.99 17.27 6.12
N CYS A 73 3.07 15.98 6.45
CA CYS A 73 2.41 15.39 7.59
C CYS A 73 3.37 14.45 8.30
N ILE A 74 3.41 14.53 9.63
CA ILE A 74 4.09 13.57 10.50
C ILE A 74 3.02 12.90 11.34
N ALA A 75 2.86 11.59 11.16
CA ALA A 75 1.91 10.78 11.88
C ALA A 75 2.63 9.71 12.68
N GLU A 76 2.29 9.58 13.95
CA GLU A 76 2.66 8.45 14.78
C GLU A 76 1.62 7.36 14.56
N VAL A 77 2.05 6.14 14.27
CA VAL A 77 1.16 5.00 14.05
C VAL A 77 1.52 3.89 15.01
N ASN A 78 0.50 3.26 15.60
CA ASN A 78 0.67 2.13 16.49
C ASN A 78 0.03 0.88 15.87
N GLY A 79 0.67 -0.25 16.04
CA GLY A 79 0.03 -1.52 15.73
C GLY A 79 0.98 -2.70 15.80
N ILE A 80 0.51 -3.82 15.27
CA ILE A 80 1.18 -5.12 15.39
C ILE A 80 2.17 -5.28 14.24
N GLU A 81 3.43 -5.64 14.53
CA GLU A 81 4.42 -5.94 13.50
C GLU A 81 4.02 -7.18 12.66
N GLY A 82 4.30 -7.13 11.36
CA GLY A 82 4.07 -8.27 10.46
C GLY A 82 5.00 -9.47 10.65
N LYS A 83 5.94 -9.40 11.60
CA LYS A 83 6.94 -10.44 11.86
C LYS A 83 6.89 -10.85 13.33
N SER A 84 7.14 -12.13 13.58
CA SER A 84 7.35 -12.66 14.93
C SER A 84 8.39 -11.80 15.66
N PRO A 85 8.16 -11.39 16.92
CA PRO A 85 7.15 -11.89 17.86
C PRO A 85 5.77 -11.21 17.83
N TYR A 86 5.40 -10.52 16.75
CA TYR A 86 4.10 -9.82 16.60
C TYR A 86 3.85 -8.81 17.73
N LYS A 87 4.89 -8.05 18.06
CA LYS A 87 4.79 -7.02 19.10
C LYS A 87 4.02 -5.82 18.58
N THR A 88 3.32 -5.17 19.50
CA THR A 88 2.83 -3.81 19.31
C THR A 88 4.03 -2.87 19.26
N THR A 89 4.09 -2.04 18.23
CA THR A 89 5.20 -1.12 17.95
C THR A 89 4.66 0.21 17.45
N THR A 90 5.45 1.26 17.64
CA THR A 90 5.11 2.61 17.19
C THR A 90 6.11 3.09 16.16
N TYR A 91 5.61 3.59 15.03
CA TYR A 91 6.41 4.17 13.95
C TYR A 91 6.01 5.61 13.69
N ASN A 92 6.98 6.40 13.25
CA ASN A 92 6.75 7.73 12.71
C ASN A 92 6.69 7.64 11.18
N LEU A 93 5.59 8.12 10.60
CA LEU A 93 5.37 8.23 9.17
C LEU A 93 5.51 9.68 8.75
N HIS A 94 6.44 9.92 7.84
CA HIS A 94 6.60 11.20 7.17
C HIS A 94 5.95 11.13 5.80
N LEU A 95 4.89 11.91 5.59
CA LEU A 95 4.19 12.01 4.33
C LEU A 95 4.38 13.39 3.70
N VAL A 96 4.56 13.41 2.39
CA VAL A 96 4.64 14.64 1.60
C VAL A 96 3.55 14.63 0.55
N LYS A 97 2.87 15.77 0.39
CA LYS A 97 1.84 15.96 -0.61
C LYS A 97 2.50 16.21 -1.96
N HIS A 98 2.21 15.31 -2.88
CA HIS A 98 2.66 15.45 -4.26
C HIS A 98 1.83 16.53 -4.98
N LYS A 99 2.40 17.11 -6.06
CA LYS A 99 1.71 18.11 -6.92
C LYS A 99 0.34 17.67 -7.43
N SER A 100 0.12 16.36 -7.55
CA SER A 100 -1.18 15.77 -7.92
C SER A 100 -2.20 15.71 -6.78
N GLY A 101 -1.92 16.31 -5.63
CA GLY A 101 -2.78 16.37 -4.44
C GLY A 101 -2.82 15.09 -3.60
N LYS A 102 -1.99 14.09 -3.91
CA LYS A 102 -1.92 12.81 -3.18
C LYS A 102 -0.79 12.81 -2.18
N TRP A 103 -1.03 12.22 -1.01
CA TRP A 103 0.01 11.97 -0.03
C TRP A 103 0.88 10.79 -0.47
N LYS A 104 2.19 10.95 -0.34
CA LYS A 104 3.18 9.89 -0.55
C LYS A 104 4.00 9.72 0.71
N LEU A 105 4.33 8.48 1.03
CA LEU A 105 5.31 8.18 2.06
C LEU A 105 6.68 8.68 1.61
N SER A 106 7.31 9.51 2.43
CA SER A 106 8.70 9.96 2.28
C SER A 106 9.62 9.06 3.10
N GLU A 107 9.26 8.82 4.37
CA GLU A 107 10.07 8.05 5.30
C GLU A 107 9.18 7.38 6.35
N ILE A 108 9.65 6.24 6.86
CA ILE A 108 9.09 5.56 8.02
C ILE A 108 10.24 5.16 8.95
N SER A 109 10.12 5.49 10.24
CA SER A 109 11.15 5.21 11.24
C SER A 109 10.54 4.67 12.53
N PRO A 110 11.29 3.88 13.31
CA PRO A 110 10.97 3.61 14.72
C PRO A 110 10.70 4.90 15.47
N ASN A 111 9.63 4.91 16.27
CA ASN A 111 9.43 5.99 17.22
C ASN A 111 10.32 5.73 18.43
N ASN A 112 11.52 6.32 18.41
CA ASN A 112 12.44 6.27 19.53
C ASN A 112 12.00 7.38 20.49
N ASN A 113 11.12 7.05 21.45
CA ASN A 113 10.85 7.92 22.58
C ASN A 113 12.14 8.26 23.34
#